data_AF-A0A6L7KHX6-F1
#
_entry.id   AF-A0A6L7KHX6-F1
#
_cell.length_a   1.000
_cell.length_b   1.000
_cell.length_c   1.000
_cell.angle_alpha   90.00
_cell.angle_beta   90.00
_cell.angle_gamma   90.00
#
_symmetry.space_group_name_H-M   'P 1'
#
loop_
_entity.id
_entity.type
_entity.pdbx_description
1 polymer ?
#
loop_
_entity_poly.entity_id
_entity_poly.type
_entity_poly.pdbx_seq_one_letter_code
_entity_poly.pdbx_strand_id
1 'polypeptide(L)'
;MKQTSSYPLRMPMSLKNAVAEVSREEGTSINQFVIVAIAEKLAALRTERFFAERRALADVDAAQRILFRDGGQPPDPEDRLPQVGEGE
;
A
#
# COMPACT_ATOMS: atom_id res chain seq x y z
N MET A 1 13.16 -23.77 13.39
CA MET A 1 12.52 -23.06 14.53
C MET A 1 12.60 -21.57 14.23
N LYS A 2 11.48 -20.83 14.24
CA LYS A 2 11.51 -19.36 14.10
C LYS A 2 12.26 -18.77 15.29
N GLN A 3 13.43 -18.17 15.05
CA GLN A 3 14.20 -17.47 16.07
C GLN A 3 13.49 -16.14 16.37
N THR A 4 12.87 -16.00 17.54
CA THR A 4 12.31 -14.73 18.01
C THR A 4 13.26 -14.12 19.04
N SER A 5 13.86 -12.99 18.72
CA SER A 5 14.62 -12.19 19.67
C SER A 5 13.67 -11.22 20.40
N SER A 6 13.75 -11.20 21.73
CA SER A 6 13.05 -10.19 22.53
C SER A 6 13.91 -8.92 22.54
N TYR A 7 13.33 -7.79 22.10
CA TYR A 7 14.00 -6.51 22.11
C TYR A 7 13.22 -5.51 22.98
N PRO A 8 13.74 -5.11 24.16
CA PRO A 8 13.06 -4.17 25.02
C PRO A 8 13.06 -2.77 24.40
N LEU A 9 11.88 -2.28 24.03
CA LEU A 9 11.70 -0.98 23.40
C LEU A 9 11.35 0.07 24.46
N ARG A 10 12.10 1.18 24.50
CA ARG A 10 11.73 2.36 25.30
C ARG A 10 10.91 3.29 24.44
N MET A 11 9.75 3.70 24.93
CA MET A 11 8.86 4.61 24.23
C MET A 11 8.37 5.72 25.18
N PRO A 12 8.11 6.94 24.65
CA PRO A 12 7.49 8.01 25.45
C PRO A 12 6.16 7.56 26.06
N MET A 13 5.87 8.05 27.26
CA MET A 13 4.63 7.67 27.99
C MET A 13 3.36 7.99 27.22
N SER A 14 3.32 9.14 26.54
CA SER A 14 2.17 9.53 25.68
C SER A 14 1.90 8.50 24.59
N LEU A 15 2.95 8.04 23.90
CA LEU A 15 2.84 7.03 22.85
C LEU A 15 2.41 5.68 23.42
N LYS A 16 2.96 5.30 24.58
CA LYS A 16 2.56 4.05 25.25
C LYS A 16 1.07 4.06 25.58
N ASN A 17 0.55 5.18 26.09
CA ASN A 17 -0.85 5.32 26.46
C ASN A 17 -1.76 5.23 25.23
N ALA A 18 -1.41 5.92 24.14
CA ALA A 18 -2.16 5.85 22.89
C ALA A 18 -2.20 4.42 22.31
N VAL A 19 -1.05 3.74 22.27
CA VAL A 19 -1.00 2.34 21.80
C VAL A 19 -1.82 1.42 22.70
N ALA A 20 -1.78 1.62 24.03
CA ALA A 20 -2.56 0.81 24.97
C ALA A 20 -4.07 1.02 24.84
N GLU A 21 -4.50 2.24 24.54
CA GLU A 21 -5.90 2.57 24.26
C GLU A 21 -6.40 1.84 23.02
N VAL A 22 -5.72 2.02 21.88
CA VAL A 22 -6.07 1.34 20.63
C VAL A 22 -6.00 -0.18 20.77
N SER A 23 -4.97 -0.70 21.42
CA SER A 23 -4.83 -2.15 21.62
C SER A 23 -6.02 -2.75 22.39
N ARG A 24 -6.56 -2.00 23.36
CA ARG A 24 -7.73 -2.43 24.14
C ARG A 24 -9.02 -2.35 23.33
N GLU A 25 -9.17 -1.33 22.48
CA GLU A 25 -10.31 -1.21 21.55
C GLU A 25 -10.33 -2.36 20.54
N GLU A 26 -9.16 -2.74 20.02
CA GLU A 26 -9.01 -3.81 19.04
C GLU A 26 -8.87 -5.21 19.66
N GLY A 27 -8.85 -5.32 20.99
CA GLY A 27 -8.69 -6.60 21.70
C GLY A 27 -7.34 -7.29 21.45
N THR A 28 -6.30 -6.53 21.13
CA THR A 28 -4.94 -7.02 20.87
C THR A 28 -3.97 -6.64 22.00
N SER A 29 -2.81 -7.29 22.05
CA SER A 29 -1.75 -6.89 22.98
C SER A 29 -0.91 -5.75 22.39
N ILE A 30 -0.34 -4.90 23.26
CA ILE A 30 0.60 -3.83 22.84
C ILE A 30 1.74 -4.38 21.99
N ASN A 31 2.28 -5.55 22.35
CA ASN A 31 3.36 -6.17 21.59
C ASN A 31 2.91 -6.59 20.19
N GLN A 32 1.72 -7.19 20.06
CA GLN A 32 1.18 -7.56 18.75
C GLN A 32 0.90 -6.33 17.90
N PHE A 33 0.30 -5.29 18.49
CA PHE A 33 0.07 -4.02 17.82
C PHE A 33 1.37 -3.44 17.26
N VAL A 34 2.43 -3.37 18.08
CA VAL A 34 3.74 -2.86 17.66
C VAL A 34 4.37 -3.72 16.56
N ILE A 35 4.27 -5.05 16.66
CA ILE A 35 4.80 -5.96 15.63
C ILE A 35 4.10 -5.75 14.29
N VAL A 36 2.77 -5.64 14.28
CA VAL A 36 1.98 -5.39 13.07
C VAL A 36 2.33 -4.02 12.48
N ALA A 37 2.35 -2.96 13.30
CA ALA A 37 2.72 -1.63 12.85
C ALA A 37 4.13 -1.56 12.25
N ILE A 38 5.10 -2.29 12.82
CA ILE A 38 6.46 -2.40 12.24
C ILE A 38 6.41 -3.11 10.89
N ALA A 39 5.67 -4.22 10.79
CA ALA A 39 5.53 -4.97 9.54
C ALA A 39 4.89 -4.09 8.44
N GLU A 40 3.83 -3.36 8.78
CA GLU A 40 3.17 -2.41 7.88
C GLU A 40 4.10 -1.29 7.44
N LYS A 41 4.83 -0.66 8.37
CA LYS A 41 5.80 0.39 8.04
C LYS A 41 6.90 -0.12 7.11
N LEU A 42 7.42 -1.32 7.37
CA LEU A 42 8.41 -1.95 6.50
C LEU A 42 7.83 -2.26 5.12
N ALA A 43 6.60 -2.76 5.04
CA ALA A 43 5.93 -3.01 3.77
C ALA A 43 5.76 -1.70 2.98
N ALA A 44 5.27 -0.63 3.62
CA ALA A 44 5.10 0.69 3.00
C ALA A 44 6.43 1.23 2.43
N LEU A 45 7.51 1.23 3.23
CA LEU A 45 8.83 1.71 2.80
C LEU A 45 9.41 0.88 1.63
N ARG A 46 9.21 -0.44 1.65
CA ARG A 46 9.67 -1.32 0.56
C ARG A 46 8.88 -1.09 -0.71
N THR A 47 7.56 -0.90 -0.60
CA THR A 47 6.68 -0.61 -1.73
C THR A 47 7.03 0.72 -2.38
N GLU A 48 7.25 1.77 -1.58
CA GLU A 48 7.72 3.07 -2.05
C GLU A 48 9.01 2.93 -2.87
N ARG A 49 10.02 2.26 -2.30
CA ARG A 49 11.30 2.02 -2.98
C ARG A 49 11.12 1.23 -4.27
N PHE A 50 10.32 0.17 -4.25
CA PHE A 50 10.04 -0.65 -5.43
C PHE A 50 9.46 0.18 -6.59
N PHE A 51 8.48 1.03 -6.29
CA PHE A 51 7.90 1.90 -7.33
C PHE A 51 8.88 2.98 -7.79
N ALA A 52 9.70 3.54 -6.91
CA ALA A 52 10.74 4.49 -7.30
C ALA A 52 11.75 3.87 -8.27
N GLU A 53 12.25 2.66 -7.96
CA GLU A 53 13.18 1.91 -8.81
C GLU A 53 12.56 1.58 -10.17
N ARG A 54 11.30 1.14 -10.21
CA ARG A 54 10.62 0.82 -11.48
C ARG A 54 10.30 2.06 -12.31
N ARG A 55 9.92 3.17 -11.68
CA ARG A 55 9.64 4.43 -12.37
C ARG A 55 10.88 4.91 -13.14
N ALA A 56 12.07 4.73 -12.58
CA ALA A 56 13.32 5.08 -13.23
C ALA A 56 13.58 4.29 -14.54
N LEU A 57 12.93 3.15 -14.71
CA LEU A 57 13.03 2.29 -15.89
C LEU A 57 11.84 2.43 -16.84
N ALA A 58 10.86 3.29 -16.53
CA ALA A 58 9.65 3.42 -17.30
C ALA A 58 9.86 4.30 -18.54
N ASP A 59 9.41 3.82 -19.69
CA ASP A 59 9.25 4.60 -20.92
C ASP A 59 7.76 4.89 -21.12
N VAL A 60 7.35 6.09 -20.71
CA VAL A 60 5.94 6.53 -20.76
C VAL A 60 5.49 6.69 -22.21
N ASP A 61 6.35 7.17 -23.11
CA ASP A 61 6.02 7.39 -24.51
C ASP A 61 5.85 6.05 -25.25
N ALA A 62 6.69 5.06 -24.96
CA ALA A 62 6.48 3.70 -25.44
C ALA A 62 5.17 3.09 -24.93
N ALA A 63 4.85 3.29 -23.64
CA ALA A 63 3.58 2.81 -23.09
C ALA A 63 2.37 3.46 -23.78
N GLN A 64 2.39 4.77 -24.00
CA GLN A 64 1.33 5.49 -24.71
C GLN A 64 1.18 5.01 -26.16
N ARG A 65 2.27 4.80 -26.88
CA ARG A 65 2.22 4.23 -28.23
C ARG A 65 1.53 2.87 -28.28
N ILE A 66 1.69 2.04 -27.24
CA ILE A 66 1.02 0.74 -27.15
C ILE A 66 -0.46 0.89 -26.78
N LEU A 67 -0.80 1.82 -25.89
CA LEU A 67 -2.16 2.05 -25.42
C LEU A 67 -3.06 2.69 -26.50
N PHE A 68 -2.51 3.59 -27.31
CA PHE A 68 -3.24 4.33 -28.35
C PHE A 68 -2.92 3.87 -29.77
N ARG A 69 -2.33 2.68 -29.94
CA ARG A 69 -2.10 2.12 -31.28
C ARG A 69 -3.42 1.86 -31.99
N ASP A 70 -3.39 1.99 -33.31
CA ASP A 70 -4.50 1.57 -34.14
C ASP A 70 -4.70 0.05 -34.07
N GLY A 71 -5.96 -0.38 -33.99
CA GLY A 71 -6.35 -1.78 -33.85
C GLY A 71 -6.37 -2.29 -32.40
N GLY A 72 -6.53 -3.60 -32.22
CA GLY A 72 -6.72 -4.25 -30.91
C GLY A 72 -8.14 -4.78 -30.72
N GLN A 73 -8.40 -5.37 -29.55
CA GLN A 73 -9.73 -5.82 -29.16
C GLN A 73 -10.46 -4.65 -28.48
N PRO A 74 -11.70 -4.34 -28.89
CA PRO A 74 -12.49 -3.34 -28.17
C PRO A 74 -12.72 -3.77 -26.72
N PRO A 75 -12.91 -2.83 -25.78
CA PRO A 75 -13.26 -3.16 -24.40
C PRO A 75 -14.51 -4.02 -24.35
N ASP A 76 -14.52 -5.01 -23.45
CA ASP A 76 -15.73 -5.78 -23.17
C ASP A 76 -16.84 -4.83 -22.70
N PRO A 77 -18.13 -5.18 -22.92
CA PRO A 77 -19.24 -4.29 -22.57
C PRO A 77 -19.20 -3.75 -21.14
N GLU A 78 -18.66 -4.54 -20.20
CA GLU A 78 -18.51 -4.18 -18.78
C GLU A 78 -17.28 -3.30 -18.48
N ASP A 79 -16.28 -3.29 -19.36
CA ASP A 79 -15.07 -2.45 -19.26
C ASP A 79 -15.24 -1.09 -19.94
N ARG A 80 -16.35 -0.88 -20.65
CA ARG A 80 -16.65 0.40 -21.29
C ARG A 80 -16.91 1.44 -20.21
N LEU A 81 -16.26 2.61 -20.35
CA LEU A 81 -16.59 3.76 -19.54
C LEU A 81 -18.09 4.05 -19.66
N PRO A 82 -18.77 4.39 -18.54
CA PRO A 82 -20.17 4.81 -18.62
C PRO A 82 -20.27 5.98 -19.60
N GLN A 83 -21.22 5.89 -20.54
CA GLN A 83 -21.52 7.00 -21.42
C GLN A 83 -22.12 8.10 -20.54
N VAL A 84 -21.28 9.04 -20.09
CA VAL A 84 -21.77 10.27 -19.50
C VAL A 84 -22.53 10.94 -20.63
N GLY A 85 -23.87 10.93 -20.55
CA GLY A 85 -24.69 11.65 -21.51
C GLY A 85 -24.21 13.10 -21.51
N GLU A 86 -23.78 13.57 -22.68
CA GLU A 86 -23.63 15.00 -22.92
C GLU A 86 -25.03 15.59 -22.74
N GLY A 87 -25.30 16.07 -21.53
CA GLY A 87 -26.51 16.82 -21.23
C GLY A 87 -26.45 18.13 -21.99
N GLU A 88 -27.33 18.26 -22.98
CA GLU A 88 -27.86 19.53 -23.45
C GLU A 88 -28.51 20.33 -22.31
#